data_AF-A0A378V0K0-F1
#
_entry.id   AF-A0A378V0K0-F1
#
_cell.length_a   1.000
_cell.length_b   1.000
_cell.length_c   1.000
_cell.angle_alpha   90.00
_cell.angle_beta   90.00
_cell.angle_gamma   90.00
#
_symmetry.space_group_name_H-M   'P 1'
#
loop_
_entity.id
_entity.type
_entity.pdbx_description
1 polymer ?
#
loop_
_entity_poly.entity_id
_entity_poly.type
_entity_poly.pdbx_seq_one_letter_code
_entity_poly.pdbx_strand_id
1 'polypeptide(L)'
;MLHTILPQVRDVPIAHGWCGVLGVPRDWPAGVDLDKASGLGWAGGYVGHGVTATNLAGRTLADLVLGRETPLTELPWVGHRSRKLGAPAAALARRAWALRRLQAGGRARTSPIARVADVITRKPH
;
A
#
# COMPACT_ATOMS: atom_id res chain seq x y z
N MET A 1 -18.82 11.24 -9.22
CA MET A 1 -18.20 11.96 -8.09
C MET A 1 -17.56 13.28 -8.54
N LEU A 2 -16.68 13.30 -9.55
CA LEU A 2 -16.07 14.55 -10.05
C LEU A 2 -17.10 15.65 -10.37
N HIS A 3 -18.11 15.37 -11.21
CA HIS A 3 -19.14 16.35 -11.59
C HIS A 3 -20.11 16.72 -10.45
N THR A 4 -20.05 16.00 -9.33
CA THR A 4 -20.82 16.33 -8.12
C THR A 4 -20.11 17.43 -7.33
N ILE A 5 -18.77 17.41 -7.32
CA ILE A 5 -17.94 18.37 -6.57
C ILE A 5 -17.56 19.57 -7.46
N LEU A 6 -17.31 19.33 -8.74
CA LEU A 6 -16.90 20.31 -9.74
C LEU A 6 -17.86 20.25 -10.94
N PRO A 7 -19.08 20.80 -10.82
CA PRO A 7 -20.07 20.71 -11.89
C PRO A 7 -19.63 21.44 -13.17
N GLN A 8 -18.82 22.50 -13.05
CA GLN A 8 -18.34 23.31 -14.19
C GLN A 8 -17.42 22.55 -15.17
N VAL A 9 -16.90 21.38 -14.79
CA VAL A 9 -16.05 20.58 -15.68
C VAL A 9 -16.81 19.50 -16.45
N ARG A 10 -18.16 19.51 -16.41
CA ARG A 10 -18.99 18.43 -16.97
C ARG A 10 -18.74 18.17 -18.46
N ASP A 11 -18.50 19.23 -19.22
CA ASP A 11 -18.30 19.15 -20.68
C ASP A 11 -16.81 19.11 -21.07
N VAL A 12 -15.90 19.03 -20.08
CA VAL A 12 -14.46 18.94 -20.31
C VAL A 12 -14.05 17.48 -20.48
N PRO A 13 -13.50 17.08 -21.64
CA PRO A 13 -13.10 15.69 -21.87
C PRO A 13 -11.86 15.30 -21.04
N ILE A 14 -11.81 14.05 -20.58
CA ILE A 14 -10.61 13.48 -19.95
C ILE A 14 -9.61 13.15 -21.06
N ALA A 15 -8.49 13.88 -21.11
CA ALA A 15 -7.46 13.65 -22.12
C ALA A 15 -6.67 12.35 -21.88
N HIS A 16 -6.35 12.02 -20.62
CA HIS A 16 -5.52 10.87 -20.27
C HIS A 16 -5.95 10.24 -18.95
N GLY A 17 -5.73 8.93 -18.83
CA GLY A 17 -5.96 8.17 -17.61
C GLY A 17 -4.86 7.14 -17.41
N TRP A 18 -4.47 6.92 -16.16
CA TRP A 18 -3.40 6.00 -15.80
C TRP A 18 -3.88 5.04 -14.72
N CYS A 19 -3.31 3.84 -14.72
CA CYS A 19 -3.46 2.92 -13.61
C CYS A 19 -2.10 2.26 -13.33
N GLY A 20 -1.94 1.77 -12.11
CA GLY A 20 -0.72 1.11 -11.68
C GLY A 20 -0.99 0.14 -10.56
N VAL A 21 0.01 -0.66 -10.24
CA VAL A 21 -0.03 -1.59 -9.12
C VAL A 21 0.46 -0.89 -7.86
N LEU A 22 -0.22 -1.11 -6.74
CA LEU A 22 0.23 -0.64 -5.42
C LEU A 22 0.93 -1.77 -4.67
N GLY A 23 2.09 -1.46 -4.09
CA GLY A 23 2.80 -2.33 -3.15
C GLY A 23 2.03 -2.44 -1.83
N VAL A 24 1.19 -3.48 -1.77
CA VAL A 24 0.32 -3.99 -0.71
C VAL A 24 0.93 -4.91 0.37
N PRO A 25 1.52 -4.50 1.52
CA PRO A 25 1.89 -5.48 2.55
C PRO A 25 0.66 -6.22 3.04
N ARG A 26 0.82 -7.45 3.53
CA ARG A 26 -0.33 -8.27 3.94
C ARG A 26 -1.12 -7.60 5.07
N ASP A 27 -0.40 -7.02 6.01
CA ASP A 27 -0.91 -6.38 7.22
C ASP A 27 -1.16 -4.89 7.06
N TRP A 28 -0.77 -4.28 5.93
CA TRP A 28 -0.95 -2.87 5.52
C TRP A 28 0.13 -1.86 5.91
N PRO A 29 0.82 -1.91 7.07
CA PRO A 29 1.89 -0.96 7.37
C PRO A 29 3.05 -1.03 6.37
N ALA A 30 3.60 0.13 6.05
CA ALA A 30 4.89 0.23 5.40
C ALA A 30 6.01 -0.22 6.35
N GLY A 31 7.16 -0.56 5.79
CA GLY A 31 8.34 -0.94 6.57
C GLY A 31 9.63 -0.44 5.94
N VAL A 32 10.63 -0.23 6.80
CA VAL A 32 12.02 0.08 6.45
C VAL A 32 12.92 -0.77 7.32
N ASP A 33 13.95 -1.38 6.76
CA ASP A 33 14.86 -2.23 7.52
C ASP A 33 16.24 -2.26 6.89
N LEU A 34 17.26 -2.51 7.71
CA LEU A 34 18.64 -2.73 7.31
C LEU A 34 19.17 -3.95 8.04
N ASP A 35 19.48 -5.01 7.30
CA ASP A 35 20.22 -6.13 7.84
C ASP A 35 21.70 -5.74 7.94
N LYS A 36 22.17 -5.47 9.16
CA LYS A 36 23.55 -5.07 9.43
C LYS A 36 24.57 -6.17 9.10
N ALA A 37 24.18 -7.43 9.13
CA ALA A 37 25.08 -8.54 8.85
C ALA A 37 25.38 -8.66 7.34
N SER A 38 24.37 -8.46 6.48
CA SER A 38 24.53 -8.50 5.03
C SER A 38 24.75 -7.14 4.37
N GLY A 39 24.46 -6.04 5.08
CA GLY A 39 24.46 -4.69 4.53
C GLY A 39 23.25 -4.39 3.61
N LEU A 40 22.28 -5.29 3.52
CA LEU A 40 21.12 -5.14 2.64
C LEU A 40 19.97 -4.44 3.35
N GLY A 41 19.53 -3.32 2.77
CA GLY A 41 18.38 -2.55 3.22
C GLY A 41 17.18 -2.69 2.29
N TRP A 42 15.98 -2.55 2.84
CA TRP A 42 14.76 -2.42 2.05
C TRP A 42 13.82 -1.38 2.65
N ALA A 43 12.99 -0.79 1.79
CA ALA A 43 11.94 0.14 2.18
C ALA A 43 10.77 -0.02 1.21
N GLY A 44 9.55 -0.10 1.73
CA GLY A 44 8.39 -0.26 0.85
C GLY A 44 7.06 -0.49 1.55
N GLY A 45 6.07 -0.83 0.74
CA GLY A 45 4.72 -1.11 1.23
C GLY A 45 3.89 0.12 1.54
N TYR A 46 4.10 1.23 0.83
CA TYR A 46 3.56 2.54 1.21
C TYR A 46 2.04 2.74 1.01
N VAL A 47 1.30 1.75 0.49
CA VAL A 47 -0.17 1.73 0.38
C VAL A 47 -0.81 3.07 -0.03
N GLY A 48 -0.33 3.67 -1.12
CA GLY A 48 -0.86 4.93 -1.66
C GLY A 48 -0.25 6.22 -1.10
N HIS A 49 0.61 6.14 -0.07
CA HIS A 49 1.38 7.27 0.48
C HIS A 49 2.80 7.33 -0.09
N GLY A 50 3.05 6.69 -1.24
CA GLY A 50 4.40 6.41 -1.74
C GLY A 50 5.31 7.62 -1.87
N VAL A 51 4.79 8.75 -2.35
CA VAL A 51 5.60 9.97 -2.55
C VAL A 51 6.14 10.50 -1.22
N THR A 52 5.28 10.66 -0.22
CA THR A 52 5.70 11.18 1.09
C THR A 52 6.47 10.12 1.89
N ALA A 53 5.97 8.89 1.90
CA ALA A 53 6.58 7.80 2.66
C ALA A 53 7.98 7.45 2.15
N THR A 54 8.23 7.50 0.83
CA THR A 54 9.56 7.19 0.29
C THR A 54 10.61 8.23 0.68
N ASN A 55 10.22 9.50 0.85
CA ASN A 55 11.13 10.53 1.34
C ASN A 55 11.56 10.24 2.78
N LEU A 56 10.59 9.98 3.65
CA LEU A 56 10.84 9.62 5.05
C LEU A 56 11.69 8.35 5.14
N ALA A 57 11.37 7.34 4.33
CA ALA A 57 12.05 6.05 4.32
C ALA A 57 13.51 6.18 3.88
N GLY A 58 13.80 7.01 2.87
CA GLY A 58 15.16 7.25 2.41
C GLY A 58 16.02 7.89 3.50
N ARG A 59 15.46 8.84 4.26
CA ARG A 59 16.15 9.49 5.38
C ARG A 59 16.37 8.51 6.53
N THR A 60 15.34 7.74 6.90
CA THR A 60 15.46 6.67 7.90
C THR A 60 16.54 5.66 7.50
N LEU A 61 16.54 5.19 6.25
CA LEU A 61 17.51 4.20 5.78
C LEU A 61 18.94 4.78 5.76
N ALA A 62 19.10 6.05 5.40
CA ALA A 62 20.40 6.71 5.48
C ALA A 62 20.93 6.78 6.91
N ASP A 63 20.08 7.13 7.89
CA ASP A 63 20.47 7.14 9.31
C ASP A 63 20.81 5.72 9.82
N LEU A 64 20.03 4.71 9.43
CA LEU A 64 20.33 3.30 9.75
C LEU A 64 21.68 2.83 9.18
N VAL A 65 21.97 3.16 7.91
CA VAL A 65 23.24 2.81 7.24
C VAL A 65 24.42 3.50 7.90
N LEU A 66 24.25 4.75 8.33
CA LEU A 66 25.29 5.53 9.01
C LEU A 66 25.38 5.22 10.51
N GLY A 67 24.54 4.31 11.04
CA GLY A 67 24.53 3.95 12.45
C GLY A 67 24.11 5.11 13.38
N ARG A 68 23.31 6.05 12.88
CA ARG A 68 22.85 7.22 13.65
C ARG A 68 21.57 6.87 14.41
N GLU A 69 21.52 7.27 15.67
CA GLU A 69 20.31 7.20 16.49
C GLU A 69 19.56 8.53 16.34
N THR A 70 18.43 8.49 15.62
CA THR A 70 17.59 9.67 15.38
C THR A 70 16.11 9.33 15.60
N PRO A 71 15.22 10.32 15.77
CA PRO A 71 13.78 10.05 15.85
C PRO A 71 13.24 9.26 14.66
N LEU A 72 13.91 9.32 13.50
CA LEU A 72 13.53 8.58 12.30
C LEU A 72 13.81 7.08 12.42
N THR A 73 14.87 6.69 13.15
CA THR A 73 15.24 5.28 13.36
C THR A 73 14.41 4.62 14.47
N GLU A 74 13.72 5.40 15.29
CA GLU A 74 12.84 4.93 16.37
C GLU A 74 11.38 4.74 15.92
N LEU A 75 11.04 5.16 14.70
CA LEU A 75 9.68 5.03 14.18
C LEU A 75 9.25 3.55 14.12
N PRO A 76 7.97 3.23 14.41
CA PRO A 76 7.49 1.85 14.56
C PRO A 76 7.53 1.01 13.28
N TRP A 77 7.77 1.64 12.14
CA TRP A 77 7.95 0.96 10.85
C TRP A 77 9.37 0.42 10.63
N VAL A 78 10.33 0.80 11.49
CA VAL A 78 11.72 0.31 11.41
C VAL A 78 11.76 -1.12 11.91
N GLY A 79 12.33 -2.03 11.12
CA GLY A 79 12.34 -3.47 11.40
C GLY A 79 10.98 -4.16 11.24
N HIS A 80 9.93 -3.42 10.87
CA HIS A 80 8.62 -4.00 10.63
C HIS A 80 8.65 -4.90 9.38
N ARG A 81 8.42 -6.19 9.56
CA ARG A 81 8.34 -7.17 8.48
C ARG A 81 6.97 -7.82 8.41
N SER A 82 6.23 -7.46 7.36
CA SER A 82 4.98 -8.13 7.02
C SER A 82 5.20 -9.59 6.62
N ARG A 83 4.37 -10.50 7.12
CA ARG A 83 4.45 -11.91 6.73
C ARG A 83 4.04 -12.08 5.26
N LYS A 84 4.98 -12.60 4.45
CA LYS A 84 4.73 -12.89 3.03
C LYS A 84 3.62 -13.93 2.89
N LEU A 85 2.73 -13.69 1.91
CA LEU A 85 1.82 -14.72 1.43
C LEU A 85 2.58 -15.69 0.52
N GLY A 86 2.31 -16.99 0.64
CA GLY A 86 2.76 -17.96 -0.36
C GLY A 86 2.22 -17.60 -1.75
N ALA A 87 2.96 -17.94 -2.81
CA ALA A 87 2.63 -17.53 -4.18
C ALA A 87 1.17 -17.82 -4.61
N PRO A 88 0.56 -18.98 -4.28
CA PRO A 88 -0.86 -19.24 -4.59
C PRO A 88 -1.80 -18.28 -3.86
N ALA A 89 -1.57 -18.04 -2.57
CA ALA A 89 -2.39 -17.15 -1.75
C ALA A 89 -2.25 -15.69 -2.21
N ALA A 90 -1.04 -15.26 -2.59
CA ALA A 90 -0.81 -13.93 -3.16
C ALA A 90 -1.56 -13.75 -4.51
N ALA A 91 -1.57 -14.77 -5.36
CA ALA A 91 -2.31 -14.74 -6.63
C ALA A 91 -3.82 -14.66 -6.42
N LEU A 92 -4.36 -15.42 -5.46
CA LEU A 92 -5.77 -15.36 -5.07
C LEU A 92 -6.15 -13.97 -4.51
N ALA A 93 -5.31 -13.41 -3.64
CA ALA A 93 -5.54 -12.07 -3.09
C ALA A 93 -5.60 -10.99 -4.18
N ARG A 94 -4.68 -11.04 -5.16
CA ARG A 94 -4.70 -10.12 -6.31
C ARG A 94 -5.96 -10.27 -7.16
N ARG A 95 -6.39 -11.50 -7.45
CA ARG A 95 -7.62 -11.78 -8.20
C ARG A 95 -8.87 -11.30 -7.47
N ALA A 96 -8.96 -11.57 -6.16
CA ALA A 96 -10.07 -11.11 -5.33
C ALA A 96 -10.16 -9.57 -5.31
N TRP A 97 -9.01 -8.88 -5.22
CA TRP A 97 -8.95 -7.42 -5.31
C TRP A 97 -9.42 -6.90 -6.68
N ALA A 98 -8.98 -7.52 -7.77
CA ALA A 98 -9.41 -7.15 -9.12
C ALA A 98 -10.93 -7.31 -9.28
N LEU A 99 -11.48 -8.44 -8.82
CA LEU A 99 -12.93 -8.69 -8.84
C LEU A 99 -13.70 -7.65 -8.03
N ARG A 100 -13.22 -7.30 -6.82
CA ARG A 100 -13.83 -6.25 -6.00
C ARG A 100 -13.83 -4.90 -6.72
N ARG A 101 -12.74 -4.55 -7.43
CA ARG A 101 -12.65 -3.31 -8.21
C ARG A 101 -13.70 -3.27 -9.32
N LEU A 102 -13.90 -4.37 -10.04
CA LEU A 102 -14.93 -4.45 -11.09
C LEU A 102 -16.34 -4.33 -10.52
N GLN A 103 -16.58 -4.86 -9.31
CA GLN A 103 -17.88 -4.78 -8.64
C GLN A 103 -18.17 -3.41 -8.02
N ALA A 104 -17.16 -2.58 -7.78
CA ALA A 104 -17.30 -1.25 -7.17
C ALA A 104 -18.11 -0.26 -8.06
N GLY A 105 -18.35 -0.61 -9.33
CA GLY A 105 -19.14 0.19 -10.26
C GLY A 105 -20.66 -0.03 -10.24
N GLY A 106 -21.24 -0.88 -9.37
CA GLY A 106 -22.68 -1.17 -9.50
C GLY A 106 -23.39 -1.99 -8.42
N ARG A 107 -22.97 -2.00 -7.15
CA ARG A 107 -23.73 -2.70 -6.09
C ARG A 107 -23.97 -1.83 -4.86
N ALA A 108 -25.25 -1.72 -4.47
CA ALA A 108 -25.72 -1.02 -3.27
C ALA A 108 -25.46 -1.77 -1.94
N ARG A 109 -24.91 -2.99 -1.98
CA ARG A 109 -24.59 -3.80 -0.79
C ARG A 109 -23.25 -4.53 -0.94
N THR A 110 -22.51 -4.61 0.17
CA THR A 110 -21.20 -5.25 0.28
C THR A 110 -21.28 -6.76 -0.05
N SER A 111 -20.43 -7.20 -0.98
CA SER A 111 -20.37 -8.60 -1.45
C SER A 111 -19.80 -9.56 -0.38
N PRO A 112 -20.29 -10.82 -0.25
CA PRO A 112 -19.74 -11.82 0.67
C PRO A 112 -18.24 -12.10 0.46
N ILE A 113 -17.78 -12.00 -0.78
CA ILE A 113 -16.37 -12.18 -1.16
C ILE A 113 -15.50 -11.06 -0.57
N ALA A 114 -16.05 -9.86 -0.41
CA ALA A 114 -15.36 -8.73 0.21
C ALA A 114 -15.09 -8.98 1.71
N ARG A 115 -16.02 -9.64 2.43
CA ARG A 115 -15.79 -10.05 3.83
C ARG A 115 -14.66 -11.07 3.96
N VAL A 116 -14.63 -12.06 3.06
CA VAL A 116 -13.54 -13.06 3.06
C VAL A 116 -12.21 -12.41 2.70
N ALA A 117 -12.19 -11.47 1.75
CA ALA A 117 -10.98 -10.71 1.41
C ALA A 117 -10.50 -9.82 2.57
N ASP A 118 -11.40 -9.17 3.31
CA ASP A 118 -11.06 -8.34 4.47
C ASP A 118 -10.51 -9.20 5.63
N VAL A 119 -11.04 -10.42 5.83
CA VAL A 119 -10.50 -11.38 6.80
C VAL A 119 -9.08 -11.86 6.41
N ILE A 120 -8.84 -12.12 5.13
CA ILE A 120 -7.52 -12.56 4.64
C ILE A 120 -6.49 -11.43 4.74
N THR A 121 -6.91 -10.19 4.47
CA THR A 121 -6.05 -9.00 4.43
C THR A 121 -5.95 -8.25 5.77
N ARG A 122 -6.71 -8.63 6.81
CA ARG A 122 -6.75 -7.96 8.13
C ARG A 122 -6.81 -6.43 8.02
N LYS A 123 -7.54 -5.90 7.04
CA LYS A 123 -7.68 -4.45 6.86
C LYS A 123 -8.38 -3.86 8.10
N PRO A 124 -7.82 -2.85 8.80
CA PRO A 124 -8.55 -2.17 9.86
C PRO A 124 -9.74 -1.41 9.26
N HIS A 125 -10.83 -1.31 10.04
CA HIS A 125 -12.01 -0.50 9.72
C HIS A 125 -11.71 1.00 9.80
#